data_AF-A0A2E9WT22-F1
#
_entry.id   AF-A0A2E9WT22-F1
#
_cell.length_a   1.000
_cell.length_b   1.000
_cell.length_c   1.000
_cell.angle_alpha   90.00
_cell.angle_beta   90.00
_cell.angle_gamma   90.00
#
_symmetry.space_group_name_H-M   'P 1'
#
loop_
_entity.id
_entity.type
_entity.pdbx_description
1 polymer ?
#
loop_
_entity_poly.entity_id
_entity_poly.type
_entity_poly.pdbx_seq_one_letter_code
_entity_poly.pdbx_strand_id
1 'polypeptide(L)' 'MTHLSSREIDGMNVEQRQRRLEELREEMLQLRAQQALGGSLSDSGSYKATRRSIARLLTKMNEDSQE' A
#
# COMPACT_ATOMS: atom_id res chain seq x y z
N MET A 1 8.37 -7.67 5.12
CA MET A 1 8.09 -6.41 4.41
C MET A 1 7.10 -6.70 3.30
N THR A 2 5.85 -6.27 3.49
CA THR A 2 4.71 -6.55 2.60
C THR A 2 4.70 -5.56 1.43
N HIS A 3 5.59 -5.75 0.47
CA HIS A 3 5.59 -4.95 -0.77
C HIS A 3 4.69 -5.64 -1.80
N LEU A 4 3.80 -4.89 -2.45
CA LEU A 4 3.07 -5.41 -3.61
C LEU A 4 3.79 -5.07 -4.91
N SER A 5 4.02 -6.10 -5.71
CA SER A 5 4.38 -5.99 -7.12
C SER A 5 3.13 -5.87 -8.00
N SER A 6 3.28 -5.31 -9.20
CA SER A 6 2.17 -5.20 -10.15
C SER A 6 1.60 -6.58 -10.52
N ARG A 7 2.46 -7.59 -10.70
CA ARG A 7 2.04 -8.97 -11.02
C ARG A 7 1.12 -9.56 -9.96
N GLU A 8 1.38 -9.28 -8.69
CA GLU A 8 0.50 -9.74 -7.60
C GLU A 8 -0.86 -9.03 -7.66
N ILE A 9 -0.88 -7.74 -8.00
CA ILE A 9 -2.12 -6.95 -8.13
C ILE A 9 -2.94 -7.44 -9.33
N ASP A 10 -2.29 -7.79 -10.44
CA ASP A 10 -2.96 -8.33 -11.63
C ASP A 10 -3.69 -9.65 -11.32
N GLY A 11 -3.16 -10.46 -10.41
CA GLY A 11 -3.81 -11.70 -9.95
C GLY A 11 -4.93 -11.51 -8.92
N MET A 12 -5.13 -10.30 -8.40
CA MET A 12 -6.20 -10.01 -7.44
C MET A 12 -7.51 -9.63 -8.14
N ASN A 13 -8.64 -10.07 -7.61
CA ASN A 13 -9.94 -9.55 -7.99
C ASN A 13 -10.22 -8.18 -7.33
N VAL A 14 -11.30 -7.51 -7.74
CA VAL A 14 -11.65 -6.16 -7.26
C VAL A 14 -11.81 -6.10 -5.73
N GLU A 15 -12.50 -7.08 -5.13
CA GLU A 15 -12.69 -7.14 -3.67
C GLU A 15 -11.38 -7.35 -2.92
N GLN A 16 -10.50 -8.22 -3.43
CA GLN A 16 -9.17 -8.46 -2.87
C GLN A 16 -8.31 -7.20 -2.94
N ARG A 17 -8.38 -6.45 -4.05
CA ARG A 17 -7.67 -5.16 -4.19
C ARG A 17 -8.18 -4.14 -3.19
N GLN A 18 -9.49 -4.04 -3.01
CA GLN A 18 -10.11 -3.12 -2.04
C GLN A 18 -9.71 -3.47 -0.60
N ARG A 19 -9.81 -4.74 -0.22
CA ARG A 19 -9.39 -5.21 1.11
C ARG A 19 -7.91 -4.95 1.34
N ARG A 20 -7.07 -5.24 0.35
CA ARG A 20 -5.62 -5.01 0.45
C ARG A 20 -5.27 -3.53 0.56
N LEU A 21 -6.03 -2.66 -0.10
CA LEU A 21 -5.88 -1.21 -0.01
C LEU A 21 -6.18 -0.70 1.40
N GLU A 22 -7.20 -1.24 2.07
CA GLU A 22 -7.54 -0.91 3.46
C GLU A 22 -6.43 -1.33 4.43
N GLU A 23 -5.96 -2.57 4.32
CA GLU A 23 -4.84 -3.09 5.13
C GLU A 23 -3.58 -2.21 5.01
N LEU A 24 -3.23 -1.79 3.78
CA LEU A 24 -2.08 -0.91 3.57
C LEU A 24 -2.28 0.50 4.12
N ARG A 25 -3.51 1.02 4.13
CA ARG A 25 -3.83 2.33 4.73
C ARG A 25 -3.70 2.29 6.25
N GLU A 26 -4.09 1.19 6.89
CA GLU A 26 -3.87 0.97 8.32
C GLU A 26 -2.38 0.89 8.65
N GLU A 27 -1.61 0.12 7.87
CA GLU A 27 -0.16 0.04 8.02
C GLU A 27 0.49 1.43 7.85
N MET A 28 0.05 2.21 6.86
CA MET A 28 0.51 3.57 6.62
C MET A 28 0.22 4.50 7.81
N LEU A 29 -0.93 4.35 8.46
CA LEU A 29 -1.29 5.12 9.65
C LEU A 29 -0.36 4.79 10.82
N GLN A 30 -0.08 3.50 11.05
CA GLN A 30 0.84 3.07 12.10
C GLN A 30 2.26 3.60 11.87
N LEU A 31 2.75 3.52 10.63
CA LEU A 31 4.07 4.04 10.26
C LEU A 31 4.16 5.57 10.46
N ARG A 32 3.08 6.31 10.17
CA ARG A 32 3.00 7.75 10.46
C ARG A 32 3.02 8.04 11.96
N ALA A 33 2.29 7.26 12.75
CA ALA A 33 2.28 7.42 14.21
C ALA A 33 3.67 7.17 14.81
N GLN A 34 4.36 6.11 14.35
CA GLN A 34 5.74 5.84 14.73
C GLN A 34 6.68 6.98 14.36
N GLN A 35 6.57 7.51 13.13
CA GLN A 35 7.36 8.64 12.69
C GLN A 35 7.14 9.90 13.55
N ALA A 36 5.89 10.21 13.91
CA ALA A 36 5.55 11.36 14.73
C ALA A 36 6.11 11.28 16.16
N LEU A 37 6.26 10.07 16.70
CA LEU A 37 6.84 9.80 18.02
C LEU A 37 8.38 9.79 18.02
N GLY A 38 9.02 10.14 16.90
CA GLY A 38 10.49 10.12 16.76
C GLY A 38 11.05 8.76 16.33
N GLY A 39 10.24 7.95 15.64
CA GLY A 39 10.63 6.64 15.11
C GLY A 39 11.90 6.67 14.26
N SER A 40 12.70 5.60 14.40
CA SER A 40 14.02 5.45 13.77
C SER A 40 13.96 5.54 12.24
N LEU A 41 15.06 5.98 11.61
CA LEU A 41 15.30 5.91 10.16
C LEU A 41 15.06 4.52 9.56
N SER A 42 15.14 3.47 10.40
CA SER A 42 14.85 2.07 10.05
C SER A 42 13.49 1.87 9.38
N ASP A 43 12.46 2.64 9.77
CA ASP A 43 11.09 2.48 9.26
C ASP A 43 10.82 3.30 7.98
N SER A 44 11.77 4.14 7.56
CA SER A 44 11.64 4.95 6.35
C SER A 44 11.54 4.12 5.06
N GLY A 45 12.15 2.93 5.05
CA GLY A 45 12.07 1.97 3.95
C GLY A 45 10.63 1.44 3.80
N SER A 46 10.08 0.94 4.91
CA SER A 46 8.69 0.47 5.00
C SER A 46 7.70 1.55 4.61
N TYR A 47 7.86 2.77 5.13
CA TYR A 47 7.03 3.93 4.76
C TYR A 47 6.98 4.16 3.24
N LYS A 48 8.14 4.25 2.59
CA LYS A 48 8.24 4.49 1.14
C LYS A 48 7.61 3.35 0.35
N ALA A 49 7.77 2.13 0.83
CA ALA A 49 7.24 0.94 0.22
C ALA A 49 5.71 0.85 0.32
N THR A 50 5.14 0.98 1.52
CA THR A 50 3.69 0.92 1.76
C THR A 50 3.00 2.01 0.94
N ARG A 51 3.57 3.23 0.89
CA ARG A 51 3.10 4.31 0.02
C ARG A 51 3.08 3.93 -1.47
N ARG A 52 4.13 3.26 -1.97
CA ARG A 52 4.20 2.80 -3.37
C ARG A 52 3.19 1.68 -3.66
N SER A 53 3.01 0.74 -2.73
CA SER A 53 2.02 -0.33 -2.85
C SER A 53 0.59 0.23 -2.96
N ILE A 54 0.24 1.21 -2.12
CA ILE A 54 -1.05 1.93 -2.19
C ILE A 54 -1.24 2.57 -3.57
N ALA A 55 -0.22 3.29 -4.06
CA ALA A 55 -0.30 3.96 -5.35
C ALA A 55 -0.56 2.97 -6.50
N ARG A 56 0.15 1.83 -6.52
CA ARG A 56 -0.05 0.79 -7.56
C ARG A 56 -1.46 0.21 -7.55
N LEU A 57 -2.01 -0.10 -6.37
CA LEU A 57 -3.38 -0.60 -6.24
C LEU A 57 -4.40 0.41 -6.78
N LEU A 58 -4.28 1.68 -6.38
CA LEU A 58 -5.16 2.74 -6.86
C LEU A 58 -5.05 2.93 -8.37
N THR A 59 -3.84 2.87 -8.94
CA THR A 59 -3.65 2.93 -10.40
C THR A 59 -4.38 1.79 -11.10
N LYS A 60 -4.19 0.54 -10.65
CA LYS A 60 -4.84 -0.60 -11.28
C LYS A 60 -6.37 -0.56 -11.16
N MET A 61 -6.88 -0.20 -9.99
CA MET A 61 -8.33 -0.05 -9.79
C MET A 61 -8.93 1.05 -10.66
N ASN A 62 -8.18 2.12 -10.91
CA ASN A 62 -8.61 3.18 -11.81
C ASN A 62 -8.57 2.73 -13.28
N GLU A 63 -7.53 2.00 -13.70
CA GLU A 63 -7.46 1.40 -15.06
C GLU A 63 -8.69 0.53 -15.32
N ASP A 64 -9.02 -0.39 -14.41
CA ASP A 64 -10.18 -1.28 -14.51
C ASP A 64 -11.54 -0.56 -14.51
N SER A 65 -11.59 0.68 -14.01
CA SER A 65 -12.84 1.49 -14.01
C SER A 65 -13.03 2.30 -15.29
N GLN A 66 -11.99 2.43 -16.13
CA GLN A 66 -12.00 3.19 -17.38
C GLN A 66 -12.09 2.29 -18.63
N GLU A 67 -12.01 0.97 -18.45
CA GLU A 67 -12.39 -0.05 -19.45
C GLU A 67 -13.89 -0.35 -19.41
#